data_AF-A0A0B7C2W4-F1
#
_entry.id   AF-A0A0B7C2W4-F1
#
_cell.length_a   1.000
_cell.length_b   1.000
_cell.length_c   1.000
_cell.angle_alpha   90.00
_cell.angle_beta   90.00
_cell.angle_gamma   90.00
#
_symmetry.space_group_name_H-M   'P 1'
#
loop_
_entity.id
_entity.type
_entity.pdbx_description
1 polymer ?
#
loop_
_entity_poly.entity_id
_entity_poly.type
_entity_poly.pdbx_seq_one_letter_code
_entity_poly.pdbx_strand_id
1 'polypeptide(L)'
;NHLSFGTDYPGIVNPLDNVFEPVETMQMMYQYFIKIVPTTYTKVTGETLFTNQYSVTKHSKTTGSILGEVGLPGVFFTYELSPMMVKYTEKQRSFMHFLT
;
A
#
# COMPACT_ATOMS: atom_id res chain seq x y z
N ASN A 1 4.87 -5.92 12.16
CA ASN A 1 4.02 -4.72 12.02
C ASN A 1 3.54 -4.64 10.60
N HIS A 2 2.24 -4.45 10.38
CA HIS A 2 1.64 -4.45 9.05
C HIS A 2 0.61 -3.31 8.92
N LEU A 3 0.38 -2.86 7.70
CA LEU A 3 -0.72 -1.96 7.35
C LEU A 3 -1.42 -2.49 6.11
N SER A 4 -2.71 -2.75 6.21
CA SER A 4 -3.54 -3.28 5.13
C SER A 4 -4.92 -2.63 5.11
N PHE A 5 -5.61 -2.76 3.98
CA PHE A 5 -6.96 -2.21 3.77
C PHE A 5 -7.89 -3.28 3.21
N GLY A 6 -8.62 -3.96 4.10
CA GLY A 6 -9.53 -5.05 3.73
C GLY A 6 -8.91 -6.42 3.96
N THR A 7 -9.24 -7.38 3.10
CA THR A 7 -8.86 -8.79 3.24
C THR A 7 -7.70 -9.16 2.33
N ASP A 8 -6.76 -9.95 2.84
CA ASP A 8 -5.63 -10.40 2.05
C ASP A 8 -6.04 -11.43 0.98
N TYR A 9 -5.33 -11.40 -0.14
CA TYR A 9 -5.44 -12.39 -1.21
C TYR A 9 -4.05 -12.87 -1.65
N PRO A 10 -3.94 -14.07 -2.25
CA PRO A 10 -2.65 -14.61 -2.65
C PRO A 10 -1.88 -13.66 -3.58
N GLY A 11 -0.66 -13.29 -3.16
CA GLY A 11 0.22 -12.41 -3.93
C GLY A 11 0.06 -10.91 -3.65
N ILE A 12 -0.82 -10.51 -2.71
CA ILE A 12 -0.86 -9.12 -2.25
C ILE A 12 0.45 -8.75 -1.55
N VAL A 13 0.98 -7.57 -1.88
CA VAL A 13 2.16 -6.99 -1.22
C VAL A 13 1.77 -5.62 -0.71
N ASN A 14 1.84 -5.45 0.60
CA ASN A 14 1.54 -4.19 1.28
C ASN A 14 2.83 -3.35 1.35
N PRO A 15 2.91 -2.17 0.72
CA PRO A 15 4.15 -1.40 0.65
C PRO A 15 4.73 -0.94 2.00
N LEU A 16 3.93 -0.85 3.06
CA LEU A 16 4.37 -0.42 4.39
C LEU A 16 4.65 -1.57 5.36
N ASP A 17 4.52 -2.82 4.91
CA ASP A 17 4.83 -3.96 5.77
C ASP A 17 6.34 -4.02 6.04
N ASN A 18 6.68 -4.14 7.33
CA ASN A 18 8.07 -4.19 7.82
C ASN A 18 8.94 -2.98 7.45
N VAL A 19 8.33 -1.82 7.17
CA VAL A 19 9.06 -0.56 6.95
C VAL A 19 9.50 0.02 8.30
N PHE A 20 10.79 0.35 8.40
CA PHE A 20 11.40 1.04 9.53
C PHE A 20 12.21 2.22 9.03
N GLU A 21 12.06 3.37 9.66
CA GLU A 21 12.71 4.61 9.27
C GLU A 21 13.45 5.20 10.48
N PRO A 22 14.79 5.25 10.46
CA PRO A 22 15.54 5.89 11.52
C PRO A 22 15.35 7.40 11.47
N VAL A 23 15.29 8.00 12.66
CA VAL A 23 15.17 9.46 12.83
C VAL A 23 16.56 10.03 13.09
N GLU A 24 17.02 10.92 12.22
CA GLU A 24 18.32 11.59 12.38
C GLU A 24 18.24 12.78 13.37
N THR A 25 17.09 13.47 13.41
CA THR A 25 16.87 14.63 14.27
C THR A 25 15.46 14.62 14.88
N MET A 26 15.32 15.09 16.13
CA MET A 26 14.02 15.10 16.84
C MET A 26 12.93 15.98 16.19
N GLN A 27 13.31 16.81 15.22
CA GLN A 27 12.42 17.75 14.53
C GLN A 27 12.08 17.25 13.12
N MET A 28 11.99 15.94 12.90
CA MET A 28 11.59 15.38 11.60
C MET A 28 10.09 15.19 11.48
N MET A 29 9.58 15.51 10.29
CA MET A 29 8.21 15.26 9.87
C MET A 29 8.24 14.21 8.76
N TYR A 30 7.51 13.11 8.95
CA TYR A 30 7.30 12.06 7.96
C TYR A 30 5.87 12.09 7.48
N GLN A 31 5.67 12.15 6.17
CA GLN A 31 4.36 12.20 5.55
C GLN A 31 4.24 11.07 4.53
N TYR A 32 3.26 10.20 4.75
CA TYR A 32 2.94 9.07 3.90
C TYR A 32 1.63 9.35 3.18
N PHE A 33 1.69 9.51 1.86
CA PHE A 33 0.53 9.62 0.99
C PHE A 33 0.16 8.22 0.51
N ILE A 34 -0.98 7.72 0.98
CA ILE A 34 -1.50 6.41 0.69
C ILE A 34 -2.60 6.54 -0.36
N LYS A 35 -2.45 5.89 -1.50
CA LYS A 35 -3.54 5.76 -2.49
C LYS A 35 -4.13 4.37 -2.40
N ILE A 36 -5.38 4.27 -1.98
CA ILE A 36 -6.11 3.01 -1.85
C ILE A 36 -6.83 2.74 -3.16
N VAL A 37 -6.64 1.55 -3.73
CA VAL A 37 -7.22 1.11 -4.99
C VAL A 37 -8.15 -0.07 -4.72
N PRO A 38 -9.47 0.10 -4.93
CA PRO A 38 -10.42 -0.99 -4.83
C PRO A 38 -10.04 -2.14 -5.77
N THR A 39 -10.05 -3.36 -5.27
CA THR A 39 -9.58 -4.54 -5.99
C THR A 39 -10.56 -5.69 -5.85
N THR A 40 -10.86 -6.37 -6.96
CA THR A 40 -11.65 -7.59 -6.97
C THR A 40 -10.76 -8.76 -7.33
N TYR A 41 -10.82 -9.83 -6.55
CA TYR A 41 -10.06 -11.05 -6.79
C TYR A 41 -11.02 -12.22 -6.97
N THR A 42 -11.07 -12.78 -8.18
CA THR A 42 -11.88 -13.95 -8.52
C THR A 42 -11.00 -15.20 -8.52
N LYS A 43 -11.28 -16.12 -7.59
CA LYS A 43 -10.62 -17.43 -7.48
C LYS A 43 -11.00 -18.34 -8.65
N VAL A 44 -10.20 -19.40 -8.88
CA VAL A 44 -10.55 -20.47 -9.84
C VAL A 44 -11.89 -21.14 -9.50
N THR A 45 -12.26 -21.18 -8.21
CA THR A 45 -13.53 -21.72 -7.72
C THR A 45 -14.75 -20.86 -8.10
N GLY A 46 -14.54 -19.65 -8.61
CA GLY A 46 -15.59 -18.68 -8.95
C GLY A 46 -15.96 -17.71 -7.82
N GLU A 47 -15.44 -17.92 -6.61
CA GLU A 47 -15.63 -17.00 -5.48
C GLU A 47 -14.93 -15.67 -5.77
N THR A 48 -15.65 -14.55 -5.60
CA THR A 48 -15.11 -13.20 -5.79
C THR A 48 -14.95 -12.50 -4.44
N LEU A 49 -13.73 -12.07 -4.15
CA LEU A 49 -13.37 -11.28 -2.98
C LEU A 49 -13.30 -9.80 -3.36
N PHE A 50 -13.92 -8.95 -2.55
CA PHE A 50 -13.78 -7.50 -2.62
C PHE A 50 -12.78 -7.05 -1.55
N THR A 51 -11.71 -6.40 -1.98
CA THR A 51 -10.62 -5.96 -1.11
C THR A 51 -9.99 -4.67 -1.66
N ASN A 52 -8.89 -4.22 -1.06
CA ASN A 52 -8.14 -3.08 -1.56
C ASN A 52 -6.65 -3.39 -1.59
N GLN A 53 -5.99 -2.83 -2.58
CA GLN A 53 -4.55 -2.68 -2.59
C GLN A 53 -4.21 -1.21 -2.36
N TYR A 54 -2.96 -0.88 -2.04
CA TYR A 54 -2.57 0.51 -1.91
C TYR A 54 -1.15 0.75 -2.39
N SER A 55 -0.88 1.99 -2.76
CA SER A 55 0.48 2.49 -3.01
C SER A 55 0.81 3.59 -2.02
N VAL A 56 2.11 3.82 -1.80
CA VAL A 56 2.59 4.81 -0.84
C VAL A 56 3.69 5.67 -1.45
N THR A 57 3.55 6.97 -1.26
CA THR A 57 4.61 7.96 -1.51
C THR A 57 5.03 8.56 -0.18
N LYS A 58 6.32 8.54 0.13
CA LYS A 58 6.89 9.07 1.37
C LYS A 58 7.55 10.42 1.10
N HIS A 59 7.31 11.37 1.99
CA HIS A 59 8.04 12.63 2.07
C HIS A 59 8.55 12.83 3.50
N SER A 60 9.82 13.21 3.65
CA SER A 60 10.41 13.54 4.95
C SER A 60 11.05 14.91 4.90
N LYS A 61 10.82 15.74 5.92
CA LYS A 61 11.45 17.05 6.04
C LYS A 61 11.82 17.37 7.48
N THR A 62 12.84 18.22 7.65
CA THR A 62 13.25 18.74 8.95
C THR A 62 12.51 20.04 9.23
N THR A 63 11.77 20.07 10.33
CA THR A 63 10.93 21.19 10.80
C THR A 63 11.74 22.33 11.44
N GLY A 64 13.04 22.14 11.65
CA GLY A 64 13.94 23.17 12.17
C GLY A 64 14.68 23.92 11.06
N SER A 65 14.08 24.97 10.49
CA SER A 65 14.83 25.97 9.72
C SER A 65 14.36 27.38 10.09
N ILE A 66 15.33 28.29 10.25
CA ILE A 66 15.18 29.71 10.58
C ILE A 66 14.34 30.47 9.51
N LEU A 67 14.05 29.85 8.36
CA LEU A 67 13.41 30.46 7.19
C LEU A 67 12.07 29.83 6.76
N GLY A 68 11.25 29.38 7.73
CA GLY A 68 9.79 29.53 7.57
C GLY A 68 8.94 28.34 7.10
N GLU A 69 9.45 27.11 7.05
CA GLU A 69 8.55 25.95 6.91
C GLU A 69 8.07 25.44 8.27
N VAL A 70 6.96 26.02 8.74
CA VAL A 70 6.24 25.56 9.94
C VAL A 70 5.56 24.22 9.63
N GLY A 71 6.15 23.12 10.11
CA GLY A 71 5.50 21.81 10.23
C GLY A 71 5.45 21.39 11.69
N LEU A 72 4.63 20.39 12.04
CA LEU A 72 4.75 19.73 13.33
C LEU A 72 5.62 18.47 13.15
N PRO A 73 6.62 18.21 14.01
CA PRO A 73 7.34 16.95 13.96
C PRO A 73 6.38 15.80 14.27
N GLY A 74 6.53 14.68 13.59
CA GLY A 74 5.62 13.55 13.73
C GLY A 74 5.50 12.71 12.47
N VAL A 75 4.62 11.70 12.54
CA VAL A 75 4.32 10.80 11.43
C VAL A 75 2.86 11.01 11.02
N PHE A 76 2.66 11.35 9.75
CA PHE A 76 1.35 11.66 9.19
C PHE A 76 1.01 10.67 8.08
N PHE A 77 -0.19 10.12 8.14
CA PHE A 77 -0.74 9.25 7.09
C PHE A 77 -1.93 9.95 6.46
N THR A 78 -1.83 10.27 5.18
CA THR A 78 -2.92 10.84 4.39
C THR A 78 -3.35 9.79 3.38
N TYR A 79 -4.61 9.34 3.46
CA TYR A 79 -5.14 8.34 2.54
C TYR A 79 -6.18 8.95 1.59
N GLU A 80 -6.15 8.53 0.33
CA GLU A 80 -7.15 8.87 -0.68
C GLU A 80 -7.63 7.61 -1.42
N LEU A 81 -8.90 7.60 -1.82
CA LEU A 81 -9.47 6.53 -2.63
C LEU A 81 -9.23 6.81 -4.11
N SER A 82 -8.63 5.86 -4.81
CA SER A 82 -8.50 5.91 -6.26
C SER A 82 -9.86 5.71 -6.92
N PRO A 83 -10.19 6.50 -7.96
CA PRO A 83 -11.42 6.30 -8.74
C PRO A 83 -11.34 5.07 -9.66
N MET A 84 -10.19 4.41 -9.75
CA MET A 84 -9.99 3.22 -10.60
C MET A 84 -10.03 1.95 -9.77
N MET A 85 -10.58 0.88 -10.35
CA MET A 85 -10.67 -0.45 -9.75
C MET A 85 -9.82 -1.46 -10.54
N VAL A 86 -9.15 -2.37 -9.83
CA VAL A 86 -8.39 -3.48 -10.41
C VAL A 86 -9.16 -4.78 -10.28
N LYS A 87 -9.14 -5.63 -11.32
CA LYS A 87 -9.75 -6.96 -11.30
C LYS A 87 -8.71 -8.02 -11.61
N TYR A 88 -8.50 -8.92 -10.67
CA TYR A 88 -7.67 -10.11 -10.83
C TYR A 88 -8.56 -11.33 -11.00
N THR A 89 -8.23 -12.15 -12.00
CA THR A 89 -8.87 -13.45 -12.21
C THR A 89 -7.78 -14.51 -12.20
N GLU A 90 -7.84 -15.38 -11.21
CA GLU A 90 -6.95 -16.53 -11.10
C GLU A 90 -7.28 -17.54 -12.22
N LYS A 91 -6.25 -18.02 -12.93
CA LYS A 91 -6.37 -19.04 -13.97
C LYS A 91 -5.45 -20.20 -13.66
N GLN A 92 -6.01 -21.40 -13.60
CA GLN A 92 -5.22 -22.63 -13.53
C GLN A 92 -4.74 -23.01 -14.94
N ARG A 93 -3.45 -23.33 -15.10
CA ARG A 93 -2.94 -23.91 -16.34
C ARG A 93 -3.32 -25.40 -16.38
N SER A 94 -3.82 -25.88 -17.52
CA SER A 94 -4.15 -27.29 -17.69
C SER A 94 -2.88 -28.16 -17.65
N PHE A 95 -2.88 -29.21 -16.82
CA PHE A 95 -1.78 -30.18 -16.69
C PHE A 95 -1.45 -30.92 -18.01
N MET A 96 -2.33 -30.87 -19.01
CA MET A 96 -2.14 -31.48 -20.32
C MET A 96 -1.01 -30.84 -21.16
N HIS A 97 -0.48 -29.68 -20.76
CA HIS A 97 0.69 -29.08 -21.43
C HIS A 97 2.00 -29.85 -21.17
N PHE A 98 2.03 -30.79 -20.22
CA PHE A 98 3.22 -31.60 -19.93
C PHE A 98 3.22 -32.97 -20.63
N LEU A 99 2.21 -33.25 -21.45
CA LEU A 99 2.04 -34.53 -22.16
C LEU A 99 2.37 -34.45 -23.67
N THR A 100 2.90 -33.32 -24.12
CA THR A 100 3.53 -33.11 -25.44
C THR A 100 4.98 -32.74 -25.25
#